data_AF-S4W6U4-F1
#
_entry.id   AF-S4W6U4-F1
#
_cell.length_a   1.000
_cell.length_b   1.000
_cell.length_c   1.000
_cell.angle_alpha   90.00
_cell.angle_beta   90.00
_cell.angle_gamma   90.00
#
_symmetry.space_group_name_H-M   'P 1'
#
loop_
_entity.id
_entity.type
_entity.pdbx_description
1 polymer ?
#
loop_
_entity_poly.entity_id
_entity_poly.type
_entity_poly.pdbx_seq_one_letter_code
_entity_poly.pdbx_strand_id
1 'polypeptide(L)'
;VTWSSCNIFSTQDHAAAAIAAAGIPVFAWKGETEEEYIWCIEQQLNAFKDGKKLNLILDDGGDLTSLVHKQYPELLEDCYGLSEETTTGVHHLYKMLKEGALKVPAINVNDSVTKSKFDNLYGCRESLVDGIKRATDVMIAGKTAVVAGFGDVGKGCALALQGMGAKVIVTEVDPINALQAAVSGYAVQTLEEVAPIGQIFVTTTGCRDIITGDHFKVMRNDAIVCNIGHFDIEIDVAWLKANAKSHVNIKPGVDRYLM
;
A
#
# COMPACT_ATOMS: atom_id res chain seq x y z
N VAL A 1 5.09 -5.40 -24.02
CA VAL A 1 5.07 -5.27 -22.56
C VAL A 1 5.28 -6.65 -21.95
N THR A 2 5.95 -6.69 -20.82
CA THR A 2 6.06 -7.83 -19.90
C THR A 2 5.58 -7.32 -18.54
N TRP A 3 5.04 -8.18 -17.69
CA TRP A 3 4.36 -7.72 -16.48
C TRP A 3 4.65 -8.61 -15.27
N SER A 4 4.89 -8.00 -14.12
CA SER A 4 4.79 -8.62 -12.80
C SER A 4 3.86 -7.80 -11.90
N SER A 5 3.42 -8.37 -10.78
CA SER A 5 2.74 -7.59 -9.74
C SER A 5 3.73 -6.66 -9.02
N CYS A 6 3.22 -5.62 -8.35
CA CYS A 6 3.93 -4.82 -7.35
C CYS A 6 3.57 -5.22 -5.90
N ASN A 7 2.76 -6.27 -5.73
CA ASN A 7 2.37 -6.79 -4.41
C ASN A 7 1.97 -8.26 -4.47
N ILE A 8 2.40 -9.03 -3.46
CA ILE A 8 2.17 -10.48 -3.36
C ILE A 8 0.69 -10.89 -3.26
N PHE A 9 -0.22 -9.99 -2.90
CA PHE A 9 -1.65 -10.30 -2.70
C PHE A 9 -2.60 -9.56 -3.63
N SER A 10 -2.10 -8.65 -4.47
CA SER A 10 -2.95 -7.78 -5.31
C SER A 10 -3.43 -8.44 -6.60
N THR A 11 -2.71 -9.46 -7.08
CA THR A 11 -3.02 -10.12 -8.34
C THR A 11 -4.45 -10.67 -8.34
N GLN A 12 -5.17 -10.40 -9.43
CA GLN A 12 -6.41 -11.09 -9.76
C GLN A 12 -6.09 -12.17 -10.79
N ASP A 13 -6.03 -13.44 -10.37
CA ASP A 13 -5.51 -14.52 -11.22
C ASP A 13 -6.26 -14.68 -12.54
N HIS A 14 -7.57 -14.42 -12.55
CA HIS A 14 -8.37 -14.44 -13.77
C HIS A 14 -8.01 -13.30 -14.75
N ALA A 15 -7.62 -12.13 -14.25
CA ALA A 15 -7.11 -11.04 -15.08
C ALA A 15 -5.72 -11.38 -15.62
N ALA A 16 -4.81 -11.89 -14.77
CA ALA A 16 -3.50 -12.36 -15.19
C ALA A 16 -3.60 -13.44 -16.29
N ALA A 17 -4.49 -14.42 -16.12
CA ALA A 17 -4.76 -15.45 -17.12
C ALA A 17 -5.30 -14.88 -18.43
N ALA A 18 -6.19 -13.89 -18.39
CA ALA A 18 -6.73 -13.26 -19.59
C ALA A 18 -5.65 -12.48 -20.38
N ILE A 19 -4.75 -11.78 -19.68
CA ILE A 19 -3.62 -11.07 -20.31
C ILE A 19 -2.60 -12.06 -20.89
N ALA A 20 -2.30 -13.13 -20.17
CA ALA A 20 -1.45 -14.22 -20.67
C ALA A 20 -2.04 -14.90 -21.91
N ALA A 21 -3.36 -15.14 -21.93
CA ALA A 21 -4.06 -15.70 -23.09
C ALA A 21 -4.02 -14.78 -24.33
N ALA A 22 -3.87 -13.46 -24.15
CA ALA A 22 -3.61 -12.51 -25.23
C ALA A 22 -2.15 -12.53 -25.73
N GLY A 23 -1.32 -13.43 -25.20
CA GLY A 23 0.08 -13.60 -25.58
C GLY A 23 1.02 -12.54 -25.00
N ILE A 24 0.65 -11.90 -23.89
CA ILE A 24 1.49 -10.97 -23.14
C ILE A 24 2.12 -11.75 -21.97
N PRO A 25 3.45 -11.76 -21.79
CA PRO A 25 4.07 -12.43 -20.65
C PRO A 25 3.67 -11.76 -19.33
N VAL A 26 3.12 -12.56 -18.41
CA VAL A 26 2.72 -12.16 -17.06
C VAL A 26 3.32 -13.13 -16.05
N PHE A 27 4.02 -12.59 -15.07
CA PHE A 27 4.61 -13.32 -13.94
C PHE A 27 3.99 -12.75 -12.68
N ALA A 28 2.78 -13.21 -12.38
CA ALA A 28 2.02 -12.74 -11.22
C ALA A 28 0.93 -13.76 -10.86
N TRP A 29 0.76 -14.04 -9.58
CA TRP A 29 -0.39 -14.75 -9.01
C TRP A 29 -0.69 -14.26 -7.60
N LYS A 30 -1.88 -14.55 -7.09
CA LYS A 30 -2.25 -14.15 -5.74
C LYS A 30 -1.62 -15.08 -4.70
N GLY A 31 -0.96 -14.50 -3.72
CA GLY A 31 -0.34 -15.23 -2.62
C GLY A 31 1.09 -15.70 -2.91
N GLU A 32 1.83 -14.94 -3.71
CA GLU A 32 3.27 -15.11 -3.89
C GLU A 32 4.01 -15.05 -2.54
N THR A 33 5.08 -15.82 -2.43
CA THR A 33 6.13 -15.58 -1.42
C THR A 33 7.00 -14.40 -1.83
N GLU A 34 7.77 -13.84 -0.88
CA GLU A 34 8.74 -12.78 -1.19
C GLU A 34 9.80 -13.22 -2.23
N GLU A 35 10.22 -14.49 -2.18
CA GLU A 35 11.14 -15.06 -3.16
C GLU A 35 10.53 -15.14 -4.55
N GLU A 36 9.27 -15.61 -4.64
CA GLU A 36 8.52 -15.66 -5.90
C GLU A 36 8.25 -14.27 -6.48
N TYR A 37 7.97 -13.28 -5.63
CA TYR A 37 7.78 -11.89 -6.03
C TYR A 37 9.01 -11.32 -6.74
N ILE A 38 10.19 -11.45 -6.11
CA ILE A 38 11.45 -11.00 -6.73
C ILE A 38 11.75 -11.80 -8.00
N TRP A 39 11.54 -13.11 -7.97
CA TRP A 39 11.68 -13.95 -9.15
C TRP A 39 10.79 -13.48 -10.30
N CYS A 40 9.53 -13.12 -10.04
CA CYS A 40 8.59 -12.60 -11.03
C CYS A 40 9.10 -11.28 -11.65
N ILE A 41 9.62 -10.37 -10.83
CA ILE A 41 10.22 -9.12 -11.33
C ILE A 41 11.39 -9.43 -12.26
N GLU A 42 12.27 -10.36 -11.90
CA GLU A 42 13.42 -10.76 -12.72
C GLU A 42 13.00 -11.46 -14.02
N GLN A 43 11.97 -12.31 -14.00
CA GLN A 43 11.47 -12.97 -15.21
C GLN A 43 10.96 -11.97 -16.25
N GLN A 44 10.27 -10.91 -15.80
CA GLN A 44 9.69 -9.92 -16.72
C GLN A 44 10.77 -9.20 -17.55
N LEU A 45 11.99 -9.03 -17.00
CA LEU A 45 13.10 -8.36 -17.66
C LEU A 45 13.60 -9.12 -18.90
N ASN A 46 13.37 -10.43 -18.95
CA ASN A 46 13.88 -11.31 -20.01
C ASN A 46 12.79 -11.81 -20.97
N ALA A 47 11.53 -11.45 -20.75
CA ALA A 47 10.39 -12.00 -21.47
C ALA A 47 9.94 -11.15 -22.69
N PHE A 48 10.70 -10.14 -23.07
CA PHE A 48 10.35 -9.29 -24.21
C PHE A 48 10.36 -10.09 -25.53
N LYS A 49 9.34 -9.86 -26.37
CA LYS A 49 9.23 -10.54 -27.68
C LYS A 49 10.37 -10.16 -28.62
N ASP A 50 10.72 -11.08 -29.51
CA ASP A 50 11.70 -10.90 -30.59
C ASP A 50 13.11 -10.50 -30.11
N GLY A 51 13.50 -10.88 -28.90
CA GLY A 51 14.80 -10.55 -28.32
C GLY A 51 14.99 -9.05 -28.04
N LYS A 52 13.90 -8.27 -27.99
CA LYS A 52 13.95 -6.86 -27.60
C LYS A 52 14.38 -6.72 -26.15
N LYS A 53 14.88 -5.54 -25.79
CA LYS A 53 15.28 -5.19 -24.43
C LYS A 53 14.31 -4.20 -23.81
N LEU A 54 14.44 -4.04 -22.49
CA LEU A 54 13.77 -3.00 -21.73
C LEU A 54 14.11 -1.62 -22.32
N ASN A 55 13.08 -0.84 -22.65
CA ASN A 55 13.24 0.52 -23.16
C ASN A 55 12.34 1.55 -22.44
N LEU A 56 11.42 1.09 -21.60
CA LEU A 56 10.56 1.88 -20.74
C LEU A 56 10.25 1.07 -19.48
N ILE A 57 10.10 1.76 -18.36
CA ILE A 57 9.59 1.20 -17.10
C ILE A 57 8.26 1.88 -16.75
N LEU A 58 7.26 1.08 -16.43
CA LEU A 58 6.02 1.53 -15.81
C LEU A 58 6.01 0.91 -14.41
N ASP A 59 6.03 1.75 -13.39
CA ASP A 59 6.27 1.33 -12.01
C ASP A 59 5.21 1.86 -11.05
N ASP A 60 4.98 1.07 -10.01
CA ASP A 60 4.08 1.34 -8.90
C ASP A 60 4.80 0.88 -7.63
N GLY A 61 5.32 1.85 -6.87
CA GLY A 61 6.08 1.62 -5.63
C GLY A 61 7.59 1.76 -5.78
N GLY A 62 8.09 1.65 -7.00
CA GLY A 62 9.49 1.84 -7.35
C GLY A 62 10.35 0.57 -7.22
N ASP A 63 9.74 -0.61 -7.06
CA ASP A 63 10.48 -1.87 -6.86
C ASP A 63 11.24 -2.29 -8.12
N LEU A 64 10.57 -2.25 -9.28
CA LEU A 64 11.21 -2.57 -10.57
C LEU A 64 12.34 -1.56 -10.87
N THR A 65 12.07 -0.27 -10.66
CA THR A 65 13.05 0.81 -10.83
C THR A 65 14.26 0.58 -9.92
N SER A 66 14.04 0.33 -8.63
CA SER A 66 15.10 0.09 -7.65
C SER A 66 15.95 -1.12 -8.02
N LEU A 67 15.30 -2.23 -8.40
CA LEU A 67 15.96 -3.47 -8.78
C LEU A 67 16.81 -3.28 -10.04
N VAL A 68 16.25 -2.70 -11.11
CA VAL A 68 16.98 -2.46 -12.36
C VAL A 68 18.14 -1.47 -12.15
N HIS A 69 17.94 -0.37 -11.42
CA HIS A 69 19.01 0.62 -11.20
C HIS A 69 20.21 0.08 -10.42
N LYS A 70 19.97 -0.87 -9.50
CA LYS A 70 20.98 -1.45 -8.61
C LYS A 70 21.62 -2.72 -9.18
N GLN A 71 20.82 -3.64 -9.71
CA GLN A 71 21.26 -4.98 -10.09
C GLN A 71 21.52 -5.14 -11.59
N TYR A 72 20.73 -4.46 -12.43
CA TYR A 72 20.83 -4.56 -13.89
C TYR A 72 20.96 -3.20 -14.57
N PRO A 73 21.91 -2.35 -14.13
CA PRO A 73 22.02 -0.99 -14.65
C PRO A 73 22.34 -0.92 -16.15
N GLU A 74 22.92 -1.97 -16.72
CA GLU A 74 23.15 -2.14 -18.16
C GLU A 74 21.86 -2.20 -18.98
N LEU A 75 20.74 -2.63 -18.39
CA LEU A 75 19.43 -2.61 -19.07
C LEU A 75 18.89 -1.19 -19.27
N LEU A 76 19.49 -0.18 -18.62
CA LEU A 76 19.07 1.21 -18.74
C LEU A 76 19.74 1.99 -19.88
N GLU A 77 20.74 1.40 -20.57
CA GLU A 77 21.46 2.08 -21.66
C GLU A 77 20.52 2.51 -22.80
N ASP A 78 19.54 1.66 -23.14
CA ASP A 78 18.53 1.90 -24.18
C ASP A 78 17.15 2.32 -23.60
N CYS A 79 17.09 2.61 -22.30
CA CYS A 79 15.85 2.97 -21.61
C CYS A 79 15.55 4.47 -21.76
N TYR A 80 14.41 4.78 -22.38
CA TYR A 80 13.96 6.15 -22.61
C TYR A 80 13.48 6.86 -21.35
N GLY A 81 13.11 6.10 -20.32
CA GLY A 81 12.62 6.65 -19.06
C GLY A 81 11.65 5.73 -18.35
N LEU A 82 11.08 6.27 -17.28
CA LEU A 82 10.11 5.59 -16.44
C LEU A 82 8.95 6.48 -16.04
N SER A 83 7.82 5.87 -15.71
CA SER A 83 6.68 6.52 -15.08
C SER A 83 6.36 5.83 -13.76
N GLU A 84 6.23 6.62 -12.69
CA GLU A 84 5.91 6.11 -11.35
C GLU A 84 4.57 6.66 -10.87
N GLU A 85 3.70 5.74 -10.44
CA GLU A 85 2.31 6.02 -10.14
C GLU A 85 2.04 6.40 -8.67
N THR A 86 2.87 5.99 -7.71
CA THR A 86 2.54 6.16 -6.28
C THR A 86 3.38 7.20 -5.56
N THR A 87 2.80 7.76 -4.50
CA THR A 87 3.51 8.69 -3.60
C THR A 87 4.81 8.09 -3.08
N THR A 88 4.81 6.80 -2.71
CA THR A 88 5.98 6.12 -2.16
C THR A 88 7.09 5.96 -3.20
N GLY A 89 6.77 5.46 -4.40
CA GLY A 89 7.76 5.35 -5.46
C GLY A 89 8.29 6.72 -5.90
N VAL A 90 7.43 7.75 -5.95
CA VAL A 90 7.85 9.13 -6.24
C VAL A 90 8.85 9.66 -5.20
N HIS A 91 8.64 9.38 -3.91
CA HIS A 91 9.61 9.72 -2.87
C HIS A 91 10.97 9.03 -3.10
N HIS A 92 10.96 7.77 -3.51
CA HIS A 92 12.19 7.06 -3.87
C HIS A 92 12.89 7.69 -5.08
N LEU A 93 12.14 8.08 -6.11
CA LEU A 93 12.69 8.78 -7.27
C LEU A 93 13.32 10.11 -6.91
N TYR A 94 12.67 10.93 -6.09
CA TYR A 94 13.26 12.21 -5.64
C TYR A 94 14.53 12.00 -4.82
N LYS A 95 14.59 10.95 -3.99
CA LYS A 95 15.80 10.57 -3.27
C LYS A 95 16.92 10.18 -4.23
N MET A 96 16.64 9.30 -5.19
CA MET A 96 17.61 8.89 -6.21
C MET A 96 18.09 10.08 -7.05
N LEU A 97 17.20 11.00 -7.41
CA LEU A 97 17.56 12.22 -8.14
C LEU A 97 18.50 13.10 -7.33
N LYS A 98 18.19 13.34 -6.05
CA LYS A 98 19.03 14.13 -5.14
C LYS A 98 20.41 13.50 -4.92
N GLU A 99 20.48 12.18 -4.91
CA GLU A 99 21.72 11.41 -4.75
C GLU A 99 22.49 11.24 -6.08
N GLY A 100 21.95 11.70 -7.21
CA GLY A 100 22.55 11.49 -8.53
C GLY A 100 22.53 10.04 -9.01
N ALA A 101 21.70 9.20 -8.39
CA ALA A 101 21.58 7.76 -8.67
C ALA A 101 20.51 7.42 -9.71
N LEU A 102 19.62 8.37 -10.05
CA LEU A 102 18.58 8.19 -11.08
C LEU A 102 19.22 8.25 -12.47
N LYS A 103 19.18 7.15 -13.22
CA LYS A 103 19.94 6.97 -14.48
C LYS A 103 19.15 7.34 -15.73
N VAL A 104 17.81 7.38 -15.63
CA VAL A 104 16.91 7.67 -16.74
C VAL A 104 15.88 8.73 -16.34
N PRO A 105 15.30 9.47 -17.30
CA PRO A 105 14.22 10.41 -17.00
C PRO A 105 13.04 9.71 -16.32
N ALA A 106 12.41 10.39 -15.37
CA ALA A 106 11.26 9.88 -14.64
C ALA A 106 10.08 10.86 -14.69
N ILE A 107 8.88 10.34 -14.93
CA ILE A 107 7.63 11.09 -14.83
C ILE A 107 6.93 10.69 -13.53
N ASN A 108 6.71 11.68 -12.67
CA ASN A 108 5.84 11.58 -11.53
C ASN A 108 4.39 11.62 -12.01
N VAL A 109 3.75 10.46 -12.12
CA VAL A 109 2.34 10.35 -12.50
C VAL A 109 1.44 10.61 -11.29
N ASN A 110 1.87 10.22 -10.10
CA ASN A 110 1.12 10.36 -8.85
C ASN A 110 0.56 11.78 -8.66
N ASP A 111 1.41 12.79 -8.86
CA ASP A 111 1.08 14.19 -8.58
C ASP A 111 0.28 14.87 -9.70
N SER A 112 -0.06 14.12 -10.76
CA SER A 112 -1.11 14.54 -11.68
C SER A 112 -2.40 14.75 -10.91
N VAL A 113 -3.10 15.86 -11.16
CA VAL A 113 -4.34 16.19 -10.45
C VAL A 113 -5.40 15.10 -10.62
N THR A 114 -5.51 14.54 -11.82
CA THR A 114 -6.43 13.45 -12.15
C THR A 114 -6.04 12.10 -11.54
N LYS A 115 -4.83 11.97 -10.99
CA LYS A 115 -4.37 10.78 -10.28
C LYS A 115 -4.56 11.01 -8.79
N SER A 116 -3.73 11.83 -8.16
CA SER A 116 -3.75 12.09 -6.71
C SER A 116 -5.14 12.42 -6.15
N LYS A 117 -5.91 13.28 -6.82
CA LYS A 117 -7.23 13.72 -6.31
C LYS A 117 -8.39 12.80 -6.67
N PHE A 118 -8.15 11.75 -7.46
CA PHE A 118 -9.18 10.79 -7.83
C PHE A 118 -8.87 9.39 -7.35
N ASP A 119 -7.74 8.84 -7.77
CA ASP A 119 -7.31 7.50 -7.40
C ASP A 119 -7.08 7.38 -5.89
N ASN A 120 -6.12 8.15 -5.35
CA ASN A 120 -5.80 8.09 -3.93
C ASN A 120 -7.01 8.45 -3.05
N LEU A 121 -7.81 9.44 -3.45
CA LEU A 121 -8.95 9.92 -2.66
C LEU A 121 -10.21 9.06 -2.85
N TYR A 122 -10.79 9.08 -4.06
CA TYR A 122 -12.07 8.41 -4.32
C TYR A 122 -11.89 6.90 -4.51
N GLY A 123 -10.77 6.44 -5.07
CA GLY A 123 -10.47 5.01 -5.16
C GLY A 123 -10.44 4.37 -3.77
N CYS A 124 -9.66 4.94 -2.84
CA CYS A 124 -9.60 4.44 -1.46
C CYS A 124 -10.92 4.59 -0.70
N ARG A 125 -11.73 5.62 -1.02
CA ARG A 125 -13.07 5.78 -0.44
C ARG A 125 -13.98 4.60 -0.79
N GLU A 126 -13.91 4.09 -2.01
CA GLU A 126 -14.71 2.95 -2.43
C GLU A 126 -14.10 1.60 -1.99
N SER A 127 -12.77 1.46 -2.06
CA SER A 127 -12.10 0.16 -1.87
C SER A 127 -11.79 -0.22 -0.43
N LEU A 128 -11.55 0.74 0.48
CA LEU A 128 -11.19 0.44 1.87
C LEU A 128 -12.27 -0.41 2.56
N VAL A 129 -13.52 0.07 2.50
CA VAL A 129 -14.64 -0.57 3.18
C VAL A 129 -14.94 -1.93 2.54
N ASP A 130 -14.77 -2.05 1.22
CA ASP A 130 -14.88 -3.34 0.52
C ASP A 130 -13.87 -4.36 1.08
N GLY A 131 -12.59 -3.97 1.20
CA GLY A 131 -11.54 -4.82 1.78
C GLY A 131 -11.86 -5.29 3.19
N ILE A 132 -12.20 -4.34 4.09
CA ILE A 132 -12.57 -4.66 5.48
C ILE A 132 -13.78 -5.60 5.52
N LYS A 133 -14.79 -5.37 4.68
CA LYS A 133 -16.00 -6.19 4.66
C LYS A 133 -15.75 -7.60 4.12
N ARG A 134 -15.06 -7.75 2.99
CA ARG A 134 -14.70 -9.08 2.46
C ARG A 134 -13.85 -9.87 3.46
N ALA A 135 -12.99 -9.19 4.21
CA ALA A 135 -12.15 -9.80 5.23
C ALA A 135 -12.96 -10.23 6.46
N THR A 136 -13.80 -9.35 7.02
CA THR A 136 -14.29 -9.51 8.40
C THR A 136 -15.81 -9.54 8.55
N ASP A 137 -16.55 -9.17 7.50
CA ASP A 137 -18.01 -8.97 7.51
C ASP A 137 -18.50 -8.04 8.64
N VAL A 138 -17.59 -7.24 9.21
CA VAL A 138 -17.86 -6.47 10.41
C VAL A 138 -18.87 -5.36 10.16
N MET A 139 -19.76 -5.14 11.12
CA MET A 139 -20.57 -3.92 11.16
C MET A 139 -19.67 -2.72 11.47
N ILE A 140 -19.64 -1.72 10.58
CA ILE A 140 -18.82 -0.52 10.74
C ILE A 140 -19.54 0.54 11.58
N ALA A 141 -20.86 0.67 11.42
CA ALA A 141 -21.62 1.70 12.12
C ALA A 141 -21.50 1.57 13.64
N GLY A 142 -21.30 2.71 14.32
CA GLY A 142 -21.15 2.79 15.77
C GLY A 142 -19.76 2.42 16.30
N LYS A 143 -18.84 1.88 15.47
CA LYS A 143 -17.47 1.59 15.88
C LYS A 143 -16.60 2.84 15.90
N THR A 144 -15.60 2.85 16.78
CA THR A 144 -14.50 3.80 16.70
C THR A 144 -13.49 3.31 15.68
N ALA A 145 -13.34 4.05 14.58
CA ALA A 145 -12.35 3.78 13.53
C ALA A 145 -11.24 4.83 13.58
N VAL A 146 -9.99 4.38 13.63
CA VAL A 146 -8.80 5.21 13.67
C VAL A 146 -8.14 5.19 12.30
N VAL A 147 -7.95 6.35 11.69
CA VAL A 147 -7.25 6.52 10.42
C VAL A 147 -5.92 7.24 10.70
N ALA A 148 -4.81 6.54 10.53
CA ALA A 148 -3.48 7.12 10.70
C ALA A 148 -2.99 7.71 9.39
N GLY A 149 -2.84 9.04 9.36
CA GLY A 149 -2.58 9.83 8.16
C GLY A 149 -3.86 10.43 7.57
N PHE A 150 -3.75 11.66 7.08
CA PHE A 150 -4.85 12.42 6.48
C PHE A 150 -4.42 13.14 5.19
N GLY A 151 -3.51 12.50 4.45
CA GLY A 151 -3.27 12.78 3.02
C GLY A 151 -4.47 12.39 2.15
N ASP A 152 -4.31 12.30 0.83
CA ASP A 152 -5.44 11.99 -0.06
C ASP A 152 -6.06 10.60 0.22
N VAL A 153 -5.24 9.58 0.51
CA VAL A 153 -5.69 8.25 0.94
C VAL A 153 -6.47 8.32 2.26
N GLY A 154 -5.87 8.92 3.29
CA GLY A 154 -6.49 9.07 4.61
C GLY A 154 -7.82 9.83 4.57
N LYS A 155 -7.92 10.87 3.74
CA LYS A 155 -9.17 11.60 3.49
C LYS A 155 -10.24 10.69 2.91
N GLY A 156 -9.90 9.87 1.91
CA GLY A 156 -10.82 8.90 1.31
C GLY A 156 -11.32 7.86 2.32
N CYS A 157 -10.38 7.34 3.10
CA CYS A 157 -10.63 6.36 4.15
C CYS A 157 -11.58 6.90 5.24
N ALA A 158 -11.30 8.11 5.74
CA ALA A 158 -12.12 8.76 6.75
C ALA A 158 -13.55 9.02 6.25
N LEU A 159 -13.70 9.53 5.02
CA LEU A 159 -15.00 9.76 4.40
C LEU A 159 -15.80 8.46 4.26
N ALA A 160 -15.17 7.36 3.84
CA ALA A 160 -15.83 6.07 3.67
C ALA A 160 -16.32 5.51 5.01
N LEU A 161 -15.47 5.52 6.03
CA LEU A 161 -15.79 5.03 7.36
C LEU A 161 -16.89 5.87 8.02
N GLN A 162 -16.83 7.20 7.91
CA GLN A 162 -17.86 8.10 8.41
C GLN A 162 -19.20 7.87 7.68
N GLY A 163 -19.18 7.72 6.35
CA GLY A 163 -20.35 7.41 5.55
C GLY A 163 -21.03 6.09 5.93
N MET A 164 -20.26 5.13 6.46
CA MET A 164 -20.74 3.87 7.03
C MET A 164 -21.17 3.97 8.50
N GLY A 165 -21.17 5.17 9.09
CA GLY A 165 -21.61 5.45 10.45
C GLY A 165 -20.56 5.20 11.54
N ALA A 166 -19.27 5.07 11.19
CA ALA A 166 -18.20 4.98 12.19
C ALA A 166 -17.95 6.33 12.89
N LYS A 167 -17.49 6.27 14.14
CA LYS A 167 -16.86 7.40 14.83
C LYS A 167 -15.40 7.43 14.40
N VAL A 168 -15.07 8.32 13.46
CA VAL A 168 -13.72 8.41 12.91
C VAL A 168 -12.84 9.33 13.75
N ILE A 169 -11.66 8.84 14.12
CA ILE A 169 -10.58 9.60 14.75
C ILE A 169 -9.37 9.53 13.81
N VAL A 170 -8.68 10.65 13.64
CA VAL A 170 -7.52 10.79 12.77
C VAL A 170 -6.27 10.96 13.62
N THR A 171 -5.15 10.37 13.19
CA THR A 171 -3.82 10.73 13.73
C THR A 171 -3.01 11.41 12.63
N GLU A 172 -2.37 12.54 12.93
CA GLU A 172 -1.61 13.30 11.95
C GLU A 172 -0.38 13.98 12.57
N VAL A 173 0.68 14.04 11.77
CA VAL A 173 1.92 14.74 12.09
C VAL A 173 2.00 16.10 11.37
N ASP A 174 1.33 16.23 10.23
CA ASP A 174 1.27 17.49 9.48
C ASP A 174 0.15 18.37 10.04
N PRO A 175 0.44 19.59 10.54
CA PRO A 175 -0.56 20.46 11.16
C PRO A 175 -1.63 20.96 10.17
N ILE A 176 -1.32 21.04 8.88
CA ILE A 176 -2.27 21.44 7.83
C ILE A 176 -3.29 20.32 7.61
N ASN A 177 -2.82 19.08 7.45
CA ASN A 177 -3.70 17.93 7.28
C ASN A 177 -4.51 17.67 8.56
N ALA A 178 -3.90 17.81 9.74
CA ALA A 178 -4.61 17.76 11.02
C ALA A 178 -5.73 18.79 11.11
N LEU A 179 -5.46 20.05 10.73
CA LEU A 179 -6.49 21.09 10.72
C LEU A 179 -7.61 20.78 9.72
N GLN A 180 -7.28 20.23 8.54
CA GLN A 180 -8.29 19.78 7.57
C GLN A 180 -9.18 18.67 8.15
N ALA A 181 -8.60 17.72 8.90
CA ALA A 181 -9.35 16.66 9.56
C ALA A 181 -10.30 17.24 10.61
N ALA A 182 -9.81 18.16 11.45
CA ALA A 182 -10.61 18.84 12.47
C ALA A 182 -11.78 19.65 11.88
N VAL A 183 -11.53 20.41 10.80
CA VAL A 183 -12.57 21.17 10.07
C VAL A 183 -13.60 20.24 9.43
N SER A 184 -13.21 19.01 9.07
CA SER A 184 -14.12 17.98 8.55
C SER A 184 -14.91 17.26 9.65
N GLY A 185 -14.73 17.63 10.92
CA GLY A 185 -15.45 17.08 12.06
C GLY A 185 -14.81 15.83 12.69
N TYR A 186 -13.57 15.49 12.31
CA TYR A 186 -12.83 14.38 12.91
C TYR A 186 -12.03 14.85 14.12
N ALA A 187 -12.04 14.08 15.20
CA ALA A 187 -11.08 14.30 16.29
C ALA A 187 -9.67 13.98 15.77
N VAL A 188 -8.69 14.79 16.15
CA VAL A 188 -7.27 14.52 15.87
C VAL A 188 -6.57 14.21 17.19
N GLN A 189 -6.03 13.01 17.31
CA GLN A 189 -5.43 12.48 18.54
C GLN A 189 -4.16 11.68 18.21
N THR A 190 -3.32 11.40 19.21
CA THR A 190 -2.16 10.53 18.99
C THR A 190 -2.58 9.06 18.99
N LEU A 191 -1.77 8.19 18.38
CA LEU A 191 -2.10 6.78 18.29
C LEU A 191 -2.10 6.11 19.68
N GLU A 192 -1.25 6.55 20.59
CA GLU A 192 -1.18 6.08 21.98
C GLU A 192 -2.48 6.35 22.75
N GLU A 193 -3.13 7.48 22.51
CA GLU A 193 -4.40 7.84 23.15
C GLU A 193 -5.56 6.98 22.64
N VAL A 194 -5.55 6.63 21.36
CA VAL A 194 -6.69 5.98 20.70
C VAL A 194 -6.55 4.47 20.59
N ALA A 195 -5.34 3.90 20.67
CA ALA A 195 -5.12 2.46 20.63
C ALA A 195 -5.99 1.67 21.64
N PRO A 196 -6.21 2.14 22.89
CA PRO A 196 -7.07 1.45 23.85
C PRO A 196 -8.59 1.49 23.54
N ILE A 197 -9.02 2.39 22.67
CA ILE A 197 -10.45 2.63 22.38
C ILE A 197 -10.86 2.29 20.95
N GLY A 198 -9.92 2.29 20.01
CA GLY A 198 -10.16 1.96 18.62
C GLY A 198 -10.59 0.52 18.43
N GLN A 199 -11.39 0.29 17.39
CA GLN A 199 -11.92 -1.02 17.01
C GLN A 199 -11.56 -1.39 15.57
N ILE A 200 -11.32 -0.39 14.72
CA ILE A 200 -10.82 -0.55 13.36
C ILE A 200 -9.66 0.44 13.24
N PHE A 201 -8.49 -0.02 12.83
CA PHE A 201 -7.31 0.80 12.59
C PHE A 201 -6.90 0.67 11.13
N VAL A 202 -6.69 1.81 10.48
CA VAL A 202 -6.27 1.91 9.08
C VAL A 202 -5.05 2.80 8.99
N THR A 203 -3.91 2.26 8.55
CA THR A 203 -2.70 3.05 8.27
C THR A 203 -2.69 3.51 6.81
N THR A 204 -2.40 4.80 6.59
CA THR A 204 -2.52 5.49 5.29
C THR A 204 -1.36 6.47 5.03
N THR A 205 -0.23 6.29 5.72
CA THR A 205 0.78 7.34 5.86
C THR A 205 1.86 7.32 4.79
N GLY A 206 2.13 6.15 4.20
CA GLY A 206 3.33 5.91 3.38
C GLY A 206 4.63 5.92 4.21
N CYS A 207 4.54 5.88 5.53
CA CYS A 207 5.66 5.85 6.48
C CYS A 207 5.77 4.47 7.13
N ARG A 208 6.80 4.29 7.96
CA ARG A 208 7.06 3.06 8.70
C ARG A 208 6.75 3.22 10.18
N ASP A 209 6.56 2.09 10.86
CA ASP A 209 6.46 2.04 12.32
C ASP A 209 5.28 2.87 12.88
N ILE A 210 4.14 2.88 12.19
CA ILE A 210 2.93 3.60 12.62
C ILE A 210 2.25 2.84 13.75
N ILE A 211 1.86 1.58 13.51
CA ILE A 211 1.33 0.70 14.56
C ILE A 211 2.44 -0.26 14.98
N THR A 212 2.75 -0.25 16.27
CA THR A 212 3.93 -0.94 16.85
C THR A 212 3.52 -1.82 18.03
N GLY A 213 4.48 -2.58 18.58
CA GLY A 213 4.27 -3.45 19.74
C GLY A 213 3.57 -2.80 20.93
N ASP A 214 3.86 -1.53 21.22
CA ASP A 214 3.24 -0.83 22.35
C ASP A 214 1.76 -0.53 22.12
N HIS A 215 1.37 -0.29 20.86
CA HIS A 215 -0.02 -0.12 20.48
C HIS A 215 -0.79 -1.44 20.59
N PHE A 216 -0.24 -2.55 20.08
CA PHE A 216 -0.90 -3.86 20.13
C PHE A 216 -1.22 -4.33 21.54
N LYS A 217 -0.34 -4.05 22.52
CA LYS A 217 -0.53 -4.45 23.93
C LYS A 217 -1.76 -3.83 24.58
N VAL A 218 -2.19 -2.66 24.10
CA VAL A 218 -3.32 -1.92 24.69
C VAL A 218 -4.57 -1.96 23.82
N MET A 219 -4.48 -2.49 22.60
CA MET A 219 -5.64 -2.64 21.72
C MET A 219 -6.72 -3.54 22.33
N ARG A 220 -7.97 -3.22 22.00
CA ARG A 220 -9.12 -4.03 22.41
C ARG A 220 -9.04 -5.42 21.80
N ASN A 221 -9.54 -6.40 22.54
CA ASN A 221 -9.77 -7.73 21.99
C ASN A 221 -10.65 -7.63 20.73
N ASP A 222 -10.24 -8.34 19.67
CA ASP A 222 -10.87 -8.34 18.34
C ASP A 222 -10.91 -6.95 17.65
N ALA A 223 -9.97 -6.06 17.97
CA ALA A 223 -9.68 -4.91 17.12
C ALA A 223 -9.20 -5.38 15.73
N ILE A 224 -9.69 -4.72 14.69
CA ILE A 224 -9.28 -4.95 13.30
C ILE A 224 -8.19 -3.96 12.94
N VAL A 225 -7.10 -4.45 12.38
CA VAL A 225 -5.94 -3.64 11.98
C VAL A 225 -5.64 -3.94 10.52
N CYS A 226 -5.56 -2.90 9.69
CA CYS A 226 -5.24 -3.03 8.27
C CYS A 226 -4.41 -1.85 7.76
N ASN A 227 -3.72 -2.08 6.65
CA ASN A 227 -2.93 -1.08 5.95
C ASN A 227 -3.50 -0.89 4.54
N ILE A 228 -3.59 0.36 4.10
CA ILE A 228 -3.91 0.72 2.71
C ILE A 228 -2.87 1.69 2.14
N GLY A 229 -1.75 1.90 2.85
CA GLY A 229 -0.52 2.38 2.27
C GLY A 229 0.12 1.35 1.34
N HIS A 230 1.17 1.75 0.62
CA HIS A 230 1.80 0.91 -0.39
C HIS A 230 2.60 -0.26 0.22
N PHE A 231 3.44 0.01 1.23
CA PHE A 231 4.23 -1.03 1.92
C PHE A 231 3.59 -1.44 3.24
N ASP A 232 3.75 -2.70 3.62
CA ASP A 232 3.23 -3.33 4.83
C ASP A 232 3.90 -2.85 6.13
N ILE A 233 5.08 -2.25 6.01
CA ILE A 233 5.90 -1.74 7.13
C ILE A 233 5.29 -0.58 7.92
N GLU A 234 4.11 -0.07 7.53
CA GLU A 234 3.33 0.83 8.40
C GLU A 234 2.95 0.11 9.71
N ILE A 235 2.84 -1.23 9.68
CA ILE A 235 2.38 -2.07 10.78
C ILE A 235 3.48 -3.07 11.13
N ASP A 236 3.86 -3.14 12.40
CA ASP A 236 4.88 -4.07 12.89
C ASP A 236 4.35 -5.51 13.04
N VAL A 237 4.05 -6.15 11.90
CA VAL A 237 3.56 -7.53 11.83
C VAL A 237 4.65 -8.51 12.27
N ALA A 238 5.93 -8.18 12.05
CA ALA A 238 7.05 -8.99 12.52
C ALA A 238 7.03 -9.12 14.04
N TRP A 239 6.83 -8.02 14.76
CA TRP A 239 6.67 -8.04 16.21
C TRP A 239 5.44 -8.83 16.65
N LEU A 240 4.29 -8.70 15.98
CA LEU A 240 3.09 -9.51 16.27
C LEU A 240 3.38 -11.01 16.18
N LYS A 241 3.98 -11.46 15.06
CA LYS A 241 4.32 -12.87 14.85
C LYS A 241 5.28 -13.40 15.93
N ALA A 242 6.22 -12.57 16.39
CA ALA A 242 7.21 -12.96 17.39
C ALA A 242 6.67 -12.94 18.84
N ASN A 243 5.66 -12.12 19.16
CA ASN A 243 5.21 -11.88 20.53
C ASN A 243 3.79 -12.36 20.82
N ALA A 244 3.01 -12.78 19.83
CA ALA A 244 1.69 -13.33 20.03
C ALA A 244 1.76 -14.68 20.78
N LYS A 245 0.89 -14.87 21.76
CA LYS A 245 0.68 -16.15 22.47
C LYS A 245 0.17 -17.24 21.53
N SER A 246 -0.65 -16.86 20.55
CA SER A 246 -1.12 -17.76 19.50
C SER A 246 -1.51 -16.99 18.25
N HIS A 247 -1.36 -17.66 17.10
CA HIS A 247 -1.76 -17.17 15.78
C HIS A 247 -2.72 -18.18 15.14
N VAL A 248 -3.81 -17.68 14.57
CA VAL A 248 -4.78 -18.47 13.81
C VAL A 248 -5.03 -17.78 12.48
N ASN A 249 -4.75 -18.47 11.38
CA ASN A 249 -5.24 -18.05 10.07
C ASN A 249 -6.75 -18.36 9.98
N ILE A 250 -7.58 -17.33 9.79
CA ILE A 250 -9.04 -17.50 9.67
C ILE A 250 -9.39 -17.91 8.24
N LYS A 251 -8.84 -17.17 7.26
CA LYS A 251 -8.98 -17.40 5.83
C LYS A 251 -7.88 -16.60 5.09
N PRO A 252 -7.69 -16.78 3.77
CA PRO A 252 -6.70 -16.01 3.02
C PRO A 252 -6.87 -14.49 3.22
N GLY A 253 -5.79 -13.81 3.62
CA GLY A 253 -5.77 -12.38 3.93
C GLY A 253 -6.38 -11.98 5.28
N VAL A 254 -6.68 -12.95 6.17
CA VAL A 254 -7.23 -12.67 7.51
C VAL A 254 -6.60 -13.58 8.56
N ASP A 255 -5.86 -12.95 9.47
CA ASP A 255 -5.18 -13.59 10.59
C ASP A 255 -5.64 -13.02 11.93
N ARG A 256 -5.69 -13.88 12.95
CA ARG A 256 -5.98 -13.49 14.33
C ARG A 256 -4.78 -13.78 15.21
N TYR A 257 -4.31 -12.74 15.90
CA TYR A 257 -3.23 -12.82 16.88
C TYR A 257 -3.81 -12.63 18.28
N LEU A 258 -3.42 -13.51 19.21
CA LEU A 258 -3.70 -13.35 20.64
C LEU A 258 -2.44 -12.83 21.32
N MET A 259 -2.51 -11.66 21.94
CA MET A 259 -1.43 -11.05 22.72
C MET A 259 -1.41 -11.53 24.18
#